data_AF-R9KPU4-F1
#
_entry.id   AF-R9KPU4-F1
#
_cell.length_a   1.000
_cell.length_b   1.000
_cell.length_c   1.000
_cell.angle_alpha   90.00
_cell.angle_beta   90.00
_cell.angle_gamma   90.00
#
_symmetry.space_group_name_H-M   'P 1'
#
loop_
_entity.id
_entity.type
_entity.pdbx_description
1 polymer ?
#
loop_
_entity_poly.entity_id
_entity_poly.type
_entity_poly.pdbx_seq_one_letter_code
_entity_poly.pdbx_strand_id
1 'polypeptide(L)' 'MENKGAPATKAKNKWNKKNYDQFLLTMQKGDKERYRALAEMEDMSLNAYIIRAIEEYISHDKGRK' A
#
# COMPACT_ATOMS: atom_id res chain seq x y z
N MET A 1 -26.32 -16.71 15.41
CA MET A 1 -25.36 -16.19 16.41
C MET A 1 -24.52 -15.12 15.73
N GLU A 2 -24.77 -13.84 16.00
CA GLU A 2 -23.95 -12.74 15.47
C GLU A 2 -22.61 -12.72 16.19
N ASN A 3 -21.55 -13.11 15.49
CA ASN A 3 -20.20 -13.11 16.04
C ASN A 3 -19.68 -11.66 16.02
N LYS A 4 -20.09 -10.84 17.01
CA LYS A 4 -19.56 -9.49 17.23
C LYS A 4 -18.07 -9.62 17.57
N GLY A 5 -17.21 -9.44 16.56
CA GLY A 5 -15.76 -9.57 16.70
C GLY A 5 -15.21 -8.87 17.94
N ALA A 6 -14.15 -9.45 18.51
CA ALA A 6 -13.56 -9.05 19.78
C ALA A 6 -13.32 -7.52 19.87
N PRO A 7 -13.51 -6.90 21.05
CA PRO A 7 -13.34 -5.46 21.24
C PRO A 7 -11.95 -4.96 20.81
N ALA A 8 -10.91 -5.78 20.96
CA ALA A 8 -9.57 -5.48 20.47
C ALA A 8 -9.50 -5.29 18.94
N THR A 9 -10.27 -6.06 18.18
CA THR A 9 -10.33 -5.94 16.71
C THR A 9 -11.01 -4.65 16.29
N LYS A 10 -12.06 -4.22 17.01
CA LYS A 10 -12.76 -2.95 16.74
C LYS A 10 -11.85 -1.74 16.96
N ALA A 11 -11.08 -1.75 18.05
CA ALA A 11 -10.15 -0.68 18.37
C ALA A 11 -9.05 -0.54 17.30
N LYS A 12 -8.45 -1.66 16.87
CA LYS A 12 -7.44 -1.69 15.79
C LYS A 12 -8.01 -1.18 14.47
N ASN A 13 -9.20 -1.65 14.08
CA ASN A 13 -9.84 -1.21 12.84
C ASN A 13 -10.18 0.29 12.84
N LYS A 14 -10.63 0.83 13.98
CA LYS A 14 -10.90 2.27 14.13
C LYS A 14 -9.61 3.09 13.97
N TRP A 15 -8.50 2.62 14.54
CA TRP A 15 -7.22 3.30 14.39
C TRP A 15 -6.70 3.20 12.96
N ASN A 16 -6.77 2.03 12.33
CA ASN A 16 -6.36 1.84 10.93
C ASN A 16 -7.15 2.77 9.99
N LYS A 17 -8.48 2.79 10.10
CA LYS A 17 -9.35 3.64 9.27
C LYS A 17 -9.08 5.14 9.45
N LYS A 18 -8.62 5.57 10.62
CA LYS A 18 -8.33 6.98 10.90
C LYS A 18 -6.98 7.42 10.32
N ASN A 19 -6.00 6.53 10.25
CA ASN A 19 -4.61 6.90 9.96
C ASN A 19 -4.12 6.40 8.60
N TYR A 20 -4.79 5.42 7.98
CA TYR A 20 -4.35 4.82 6.73
C TYR A 20 -5.52 4.71 5.75
N ASP A 21 -5.27 5.15 4.52
CA ASP A 21 -6.08 4.80 3.37
C ASP A 21 -5.62 3.43 2.84
N GLN A 22 -6.53 2.46 2.84
CA GLN A 22 -6.26 1.10 2.36
C GLN A 22 -7.08 0.86 1.10
N PHE A 23 -6.43 0.43 0.02
CA PHE A 23 -7.11 0.07 -1.22
C PHE A 23 -6.59 -1.27 -1.75
N LEU A 24 -7.45 -1.97 -2.51
CA LEU A 24 -7.08 -3.20 -3.19
C LEU A 24 -6.41 -2.85 -4.52
N LEU A 25 -5.18 -3.33 -4.73
CA LEU A 25 -4.45 -3.16 -5.98
C LEU A 25 -4.50 -4.45 -6.80
N THR A 26 -5.02 -4.35 -8.02
CA THR A 26 -5.06 -5.46 -8.99
C THR A 26 -3.97 -5.27 -10.04
N MET A 27 -3.21 -6.32 -10.31
CA MET A 27 -2.10 -6.35 -11.29
C MET A 27 -2.06 -7.71 -12.00
N GLN A 28 -1.24 -7.85 -13.04
CA GLN A 28 -1.12 -9.13 -13.74
C GLN A 28 -0.42 -10.17 -12.84
N LYS A 29 -0.62 -11.46 -13.12
CA LYS A 29 0.10 -12.52 -12.41
C LYS A 29 1.61 -12.39 -12.68
N GLY A 30 2.42 -12.54 -11.63
CA GLY A 30 3.89 -12.39 -11.70
C GLY A 30 4.41 -10.98 -11.41
N ASP A 31 3.60 -9.94 -11.65
CA ASP A 31 4.01 -8.55 -11.41
C ASP A 31 4.33 -8.29 -9.94
N LYS A 32 3.56 -8.89 -9.02
CA LYS A 32 3.78 -8.75 -7.58
C LYS A 32 5.19 -9.20 -7.16
N GLU A 33 5.66 -10.33 -7.69
CA GLU A 33 6.98 -10.88 -7.39
C GLU A 33 8.07 -10.01 -8.00
N ARG A 34 7.88 -9.56 -9.24
CA ARG A 34 8.79 -8.64 -9.92
C ARG A 34 8.95 -7.32 -9.14
N TYR A 35 7.85 -6.68 -8.72
CA TYR A 35 7.92 -5.45 -7.94
C TYR A 35 8.50 -5.67 -6.56
N ARG A 36 8.24 -6.83 -5.94
CA ARG A 36 8.84 -7.18 -4.65
C ARG A 36 10.35 -7.31 -4.75
N ALA A 37 10.87 -7.99 -5.77
CA ALA A 37 12.31 -8.11 -5.99
C ALA A 37 12.97 -6.73 -6.20
N LEU A 38 12.34 -5.84 -6.97
CA LEU A 38 12.81 -4.47 -7.15
C LEU A 38 12.82 -3.68 -5.83
N ALA A 39 11.76 -3.82 -5.03
CA ALA A 39 11.68 -3.16 -3.72
C ALA A 39 12.77 -3.69 -2.76
N GLU A 40 13.03 -5.00 -2.75
CA GLU A 40 14.08 -5.63 -1.93
C GLU A 40 15.48 -5.19 -2.35
N MET A 41 15.73 -4.95 -3.64
CA MET A 41 16.99 -4.35 -4.12
C MET A 41 17.22 -2.93 -3.60
N GLU A 42 16.15 -2.21 -3.26
CA GLU A 42 16.21 -0.85 -2.70
C GLU A 42 16.07 -0.83 -1.17
N ASP A 43 16.05 -2.00 -0.51
CA ASP A 43 15.81 -2.14 0.93
C ASP A 43 14.46 -1.53 1.39
N MET A 44 13.46 -1.61 0.52
CA MET A 44 12.12 -1.07 0.75
C MET A 44 11.05 -2.16 0.77
N SER A 45 9.98 -1.94 1.54
CA SER A 45 8.77 -2.76 1.41
C SER A 45 8.09 -2.50 0.06
N LEU A 46 7.40 -3.50 -0.48
CA LEU A 46 6.61 -3.34 -1.72
C LEU A 46 5.63 -2.15 -1.64
N ASN A 47 5.01 -1.92 -0.48
CA ASN A 47 4.11 -0.78 -0.29
C ASN A 47 4.86 0.56 -0.38
N ALA A 48 6.01 0.68 0.29
CA ALA A 48 6.82 1.90 0.24
C ALA A 48 7.35 2.15 -1.19
N TYR A 49 7.72 1.08 -1.90
CA TYR A 49 8.16 1.14 -3.29
C TYR A 49 7.06 1.66 -4.23
N ILE A 50 5.82 1.17 -4.08
CA ILE A 50 4.67 1.65 -4.86
C ILE A 50 4.38 3.13 -4.58
N ILE A 51 4.37 3.55 -3.31
CA ILE A 51 4.13 4.95 -2.94
C ILE A 51 5.22 5.85 -3.52
N ARG A 52 6.50 5.44 -3.42
CA ARG A 52 7.63 6.16 -4.02
C ARG A 52 7.44 6.34 -5.52
N ALA A 53 7.07 5.29 -6.25
CA ALA A 53 6.85 5.37 -7.69
C ALA A 53 5.71 6.36 -8.07
N ILE A 54 4.64 6.43 -7.27
CA ILE A 54 3.55 7.39 -7.46
C ILE A 54 4.04 8.82 -7.22
N GLU A 55 4.74 9.07 -6.12
CA GLU A 55 5.30 10.39 -5.78
C GLU A 55 6.31 10.87 -6.84
N GLU A 56 7.19 9.98 -7.30
CA GLU A 56 8.13 10.27 -8.39
C GLU A 56 7.38 10.62 -9.68
N TYR A 57 6.33 9.88 -10.04
CA TYR A 57 5.52 10.19 -11.22
C TYR A 57 4.85 11.56 -11.13
N ILE A 58 4.23 11.89 -9.99
CA ILE A 58 3.62 13.21 -9.74
C ILE A 58 4.66 14.33 -9.81
N SER A 59 5.84 14.12 -9.23
CA SER A 59 6.93 15.10 -9.22
C SER A 59 7.44 15.40 -10.63
N HIS A 60 7.63 14.35 -11.45
CA HIS A 60 8.06 14.51 -12.84
C HIS A 60 6.97 15.11 -13.74
N ASP A 61 5.69 14.83 -13.48
CA ASP A 61 4.56 15.42 -14.22
C ASP A 61 4.46 16.94 -13.99
N LYS A 62 4.73 17.42 -12.77
CA LYS A 62 4.79 18.86 -12.47
C LYS A 62 5.89 19.60 -13.25
N GLY A 63 6.92 18.89 -13.72
CA GLY A 63 7.98 19.43 -14.58
C GLY A 63 7.66 19.37 -16.09
N ARG A 64 6.56 18.74 -16.49
CA ARG A 64 6.09 18.66 -17.88
C ARG A 64 4.96 19.65 -18.23
N LYS A 65 4.57 20.50 -17.28
CA LYS A 65 3.59 21.58 -17.51
C LYS A 65 4.25 22.87 -17.97
#